data_AF-A0A9X1YKS1-F1
#
_entry.id   AF-A0A9X1YKS1-F1
#
_cell.length_a   1.000
_cell.length_b   1.000
_cell.length_c   1.000
_cell.angle_alpha   90.00
_cell.angle_beta   90.00
_cell.angle_gamma   90.00
#
_symmetry.space_group_name_H-M   'P 1'
#
loop_
_entity.id
_entity.type
_entity.pdbx_description
1 polymer ?
#
loop_
_entity_poly.entity_id
_entity_poly.type
_entity_poly.pdbx_seq_one_letter_code
_entity_poly.pdbx_strand_id
1 'polypeptide(L)'
;MTDKLDVFDRETNPFRRNRLLFDWLRDDEARQDLYRELRDAGFRLLQLKSLVREPDDTASWPSHDLYVVSGRDDVAHALQHYSVQPYASLDSQGRFMLGIDDRALHDKQKLDAVKALTFSNGEIEATAREAVRQACVRPFKTSEFDLVGNVAQQAGLRFVELLFGLPPESHVHLELGMAATYERLIFQIIGRHFVTDPGLAPLESPEALALKSLLEAFVNDAATATRDRDLLDKGLSRQTVISRLFAQNGSGDPAYPIMVALGLMAGTVGNITAAVSIAIDFFFDDQARAEGTPSIGAARAAARAGDRARLAALIDAALNARPAAPFLTRVARADPGDPGSGARLAGIPDGALVLLALGADSQDDLRFGWQAPRKDYPHRCAGQRFVMPLVVEAVMQVLLLPGLSRVIAPDTGLPMRLRTRWGAICESFPLQFQRTLRLNQQPLHVVLPIKEPVLQSAYKLEQIIRAGAHIVEDALAMSKHVHFAWFNFDETRTHLCMSTAYDGEFDAYVEFFALLVPLFDLQFNYLDVNLPRPIREYPNEFVNAIRQYHREPIAGYFFSAYPLTTVADIANAGV
;
A
#
# COMPACT_ATOMS: atom_id res chain seq x y z
N MET A 1 17.30 -30.23 1.92
CA MET A 1 17.18 -29.12 0.95
C MET A 1 18.44 -29.13 0.10
N THR A 2 18.31 -28.85 -1.19
CA THR A 2 19.49 -28.65 -2.06
C THR A 2 20.10 -27.30 -1.71
N ASP A 3 21.40 -27.28 -1.43
CA ASP A 3 22.18 -26.06 -1.14
C ASP A 3 22.14 -25.13 -2.38
N LYS A 4 21.57 -23.93 -2.23
CA LYS A 4 21.40 -22.95 -3.31
C LYS A 4 22.74 -22.47 -3.82
N LEU A 5 23.73 -22.25 -2.96
CA LEU A 5 25.09 -21.83 -3.36
C LEU A 5 25.78 -22.89 -4.22
N ASP A 6 25.65 -24.16 -3.86
CA ASP A 6 26.16 -25.28 -4.66
C ASP A 6 25.50 -25.35 -6.05
N VAL A 7 24.18 -25.15 -6.12
CA VAL A 7 23.44 -25.11 -7.39
C VAL A 7 23.88 -23.92 -8.23
N PHE A 8 24.09 -22.76 -7.60
CA PHE A 8 24.56 -21.54 -8.25
C PHE A 8 25.95 -21.74 -8.88
N ASP A 9 26.89 -22.39 -8.18
CA ASP A 9 28.26 -22.61 -8.64
C ASP A 9 28.36 -23.60 -9.80
N ARG A 10 27.48 -24.61 -9.81
CA ARG A 10 27.44 -25.64 -10.86
C ARG A 10 26.78 -25.14 -12.15
N GLU A 11 25.96 -24.09 -12.09
CA GLU A 11 25.27 -23.54 -13.26
C GLU A 11 26.23 -22.69 -14.11
N THR A 12 26.74 -23.25 -15.21
CA THR A 12 27.68 -22.56 -16.11
C THR A 12 27.00 -21.60 -17.06
N ASN A 13 25.70 -21.74 -17.31
CA ASN A 13 24.95 -20.82 -18.16
C ASN A 13 24.57 -19.56 -17.37
N PRO A 14 25.08 -18.38 -17.75
CA PRO A 14 24.84 -17.16 -16.97
C PRO A 14 23.37 -16.71 -16.96
N PHE A 15 22.56 -17.02 -17.99
CA PHE A 15 21.13 -16.70 -17.97
C PHE A 15 20.39 -17.52 -16.92
N ARG A 16 20.68 -18.82 -16.84
CA ARG A 16 20.09 -19.69 -15.81
C ARG A 16 20.57 -19.29 -14.43
N ARG A 17 21.85 -18.93 -14.28
CA ARG A 17 22.42 -18.43 -13.03
C ARG A 17 21.74 -17.14 -12.54
N ASN A 18 21.56 -16.17 -13.43
CA ASN A 18 20.80 -14.95 -13.13
C ASN A 18 19.36 -15.26 -12.72
N ARG A 19 18.69 -16.17 -13.43
CA ARG A 19 17.32 -16.57 -13.13
C ARG A 19 17.19 -17.23 -11.77
N LEU A 20 18.10 -18.14 -11.41
CA LEU A 20 18.13 -18.77 -10.09
C LEU A 20 18.21 -17.72 -8.98
N LEU A 21 19.18 -16.81 -9.08
CA LEU A 21 19.35 -15.75 -8.09
C LEU A 21 18.15 -14.81 -8.05
N PHE A 22 17.60 -14.43 -9.20
CA PHE A 22 16.39 -13.60 -9.25
C PHE A 22 15.20 -14.29 -8.57
N ASP A 23 14.99 -15.58 -8.85
CA ASP A 23 13.93 -16.38 -8.24
C ASP A 23 14.09 -16.47 -6.72
N TRP A 24 15.33 -16.51 -6.20
CA TRP A 24 15.58 -16.48 -4.76
C TRP A 24 15.44 -15.08 -4.15
N LEU A 25 15.98 -14.04 -4.78
CA LEU A 25 15.96 -12.68 -4.24
C LEU A 25 14.55 -12.08 -4.24
N ARG A 26 13.69 -12.48 -5.19
CA ARG A 26 12.34 -11.93 -5.31
C ARG A 26 11.33 -12.50 -4.31
N ASP A 27 11.62 -13.65 -3.72
CA ASP A 27 10.77 -14.32 -2.75
C ASP A 27 11.40 -14.23 -1.35
N ASP A 28 10.63 -13.78 -0.36
CA ASP A 28 11.19 -13.47 0.96
C ASP A 28 11.72 -14.73 1.67
N GLU A 29 11.05 -15.89 1.54
CA GLU A 29 11.45 -17.15 2.18
C GLU A 29 12.72 -17.70 1.50
N ALA A 30 12.71 -17.77 0.17
CA ALA A 30 13.88 -18.20 -0.60
C ALA A 30 15.09 -17.26 -0.42
N ARG A 31 14.85 -15.96 -0.23
CA ARG A 31 15.90 -14.96 0.05
C ARG A 31 16.51 -15.20 1.43
N GLN A 32 15.70 -15.48 2.46
CA GLN A 32 16.22 -15.79 3.79
C GLN A 32 17.05 -17.08 3.80
N ASP A 33 16.61 -18.11 3.07
CA ASP A 33 17.40 -19.34 2.91
C ASP A 33 18.76 -19.05 2.24
N LEU A 34 18.76 -18.26 1.15
CA LEU A 34 20.00 -17.82 0.50
C LEU A 34 20.89 -17.02 1.46
N TYR A 35 20.32 -16.13 2.27
CA TYR A 35 21.07 -15.34 3.24
C TYR A 35 21.69 -16.19 4.35
N ARG A 36 21.00 -17.25 4.79
CA ARG A 36 21.53 -18.23 5.75
C ARG A 36 22.73 -18.97 5.14
N GLU A 37 22.60 -19.47 3.91
CA GLU A 37 23.71 -20.14 3.23
C GLU A 37 24.90 -19.20 2.98
N LEU A 38 24.64 -17.94 2.60
CA LEU A 38 25.69 -16.93 2.44
C LEU A 38 26.44 -16.68 3.75
N ARG A 39 25.71 -16.61 4.87
CA ARG A 39 26.31 -16.45 6.21
C ARG A 39 27.19 -17.65 6.57
N ASP A 40 26.69 -18.87 6.35
CA ASP A 40 27.43 -20.10 6.60
C ASP A 40 28.69 -20.21 5.72
N ALA A 41 28.64 -19.65 4.51
CA ALA A 41 29.76 -19.52 3.58
C ALA A 41 30.64 -18.26 3.81
N GLY A 42 30.51 -17.58 4.95
CA GLY A 42 31.36 -16.42 5.31
C GLY A 42 31.10 -15.15 4.48
N PHE A 43 29.86 -14.98 4.02
CA PHE A 43 29.38 -13.88 3.19
C PHE A 43 30.17 -13.68 1.88
N ARG A 44 30.46 -14.78 1.19
CA ARG A 44 31.13 -14.74 -0.13
C ARG A 44 30.37 -13.86 -1.14
N LEU A 45 31.10 -13.21 -2.04
CA LEU A 45 30.52 -12.43 -3.14
C LEU A 45 29.83 -13.34 -4.15
N LEU A 46 28.68 -12.92 -4.67
CA LEU A 46 28.06 -13.54 -5.83
C LEU A 46 28.25 -12.65 -7.04
N GLN A 47 28.80 -13.19 -8.13
CA GLN A 47 28.97 -12.48 -9.39
C GLN A 47 27.94 -12.98 -10.41
N LEU A 48 27.27 -12.04 -11.07
CA LEU A 48 26.33 -12.33 -12.16
C LEU A 48 26.42 -11.29 -13.27
N LYS A 49 25.67 -11.50 -14.36
CA LYS A 49 25.70 -10.61 -15.54
C LYS A 49 24.46 -9.73 -15.58
N SER A 50 24.64 -8.43 -15.49
CA SER A 50 23.56 -7.43 -15.45
C SER A 50 22.99 -7.16 -16.84
N LEU A 51 21.66 -7.08 -16.98
CA LEU A 51 20.98 -6.63 -18.21
C LEU A 51 21.11 -5.12 -18.50
N VAL A 52 21.76 -4.36 -17.63
CA VAL A 52 22.05 -2.93 -17.87
C VAL A 52 22.91 -2.77 -19.12
N ARG A 53 22.46 -1.88 -20.01
CA ARG A 53 23.15 -1.51 -21.25
C ARG A 53 23.67 -0.09 -21.14
N GLU A 54 24.91 0.10 -21.56
CA GLU A 54 25.42 1.44 -21.84
C GLU A 54 24.86 1.94 -23.19
N PRO A 55 24.74 3.25 -23.41
CA PRO A 55 24.22 3.80 -24.67
C PRO A 55 24.94 3.30 -25.92
N ASP A 56 26.22 2.97 -25.80
CA ASP A 56 27.08 2.48 -26.89
C ASP A 56 27.23 0.94 -26.90
N ASP A 57 26.53 0.22 -26.02
CA ASP A 57 26.63 -1.23 -25.93
C ASP A 57 25.86 -1.92 -27.07
N THR A 58 26.63 -2.34 -28.08
CA THR A 58 26.13 -3.12 -29.23
C THR A 58 26.08 -4.62 -28.95
N ALA A 59 26.49 -5.07 -27.75
CA ALA A 59 26.47 -6.48 -27.41
C ALA A 59 25.02 -7.01 -27.48
N SER A 60 24.87 -8.18 -28.09
CA SER A 60 23.60 -8.91 -28.11
C SER A 60 23.20 -9.46 -26.73
N TRP A 61 24.07 -9.31 -25.72
CA TRP A 61 23.98 -10.00 -24.44
C TRP A 61 24.55 -9.16 -23.28
N PRO A 62 24.03 -9.28 -22.04
CA PRO A 62 24.51 -8.55 -20.86
C PRO A 62 26.02 -8.65 -20.64
N SER A 63 26.73 -7.55 -20.81
CA SER A 63 28.20 -7.48 -20.75
C SER A 63 28.72 -7.22 -19.33
N HIS A 64 27.97 -6.46 -18.53
CA HIS A 64 28.41 -5.93 -17.24
C HIS A 64 28.32 -6.96 -16.10
N ASP A 65 29.39 -7.05 -15.31
CA ASP A 65 29.37 -7.79 -14.05
C ASP A 65 28.63 -7.00 -12.96
N LEU A 66 27.78 -7.71 -12.22
CA LEU A 66 27.13 -7.26 -11.00
C LEU A 66 27.61 -8.13 -9.84
N TYR A 67 28.01 -7.49 -8.75
CA TYR A 67 28.46 -8.16 -7.54
C TYR A 67 27.43 -7.98 -6.43
N VAL A 68 26.94 -9.08 -5.85
CA VAL A 68 26.07 -9.04 -4.68
C VAL A 68 26.92 -9.08 -3.42
N VAL A 69 26.77 -8.05 -2.59
CA VAL A 69 27.48 -7.88 -1.32
C VAL A 69 26.48 -8.02 -0.18
N SER A 70 26.73 -8.97 0.73
CA SER A 70 25.78 -9.36 1.80
C SER A 70 26.37 -9.29 3.21
N GLY A 71 27.70 -9.29 3.34
CA GLY A 71 28.37 -9.19 4.64
C GLY A 71 28.23 -7.79 5.24
N ARG A 72 27.92 -7.70 6.53
CA ARG A 72 27.67 -6.41 7.22
C ARG A 72 28.76 -5.38 7.00
N ASP A 73 30.02 -5.72 7.29
CA ASP A 73 31.12 -4.76 7.20
C ASP A 73 31.38 -4.34 5.75
N ASP A 74 31.17 -5.24 4.79
CA ASP A 74 31.33 -4.95 3.36
C ASP A 74 30.21 -4.03 2.85
N VAL A 75 28.96 -4.28 3.26
CA VAL A 75 27.82 -3.39 2.98
C VAL A 75 28.03 -2.02 3.61
N ALA A 76 28.48 -1.97 4.88
CA ALA A 76 28.77 -0.73 5.58
C ALA A 76 29.83 0.10 4.84
N HIS A 77 30.93 -0.53 4.42
CA HIS A 77 31.97 0.11 3.63
C HIS A 77 31.41 0.63 2.29
N ALA A 78 30.67 -0.20 1.54
CA ALA A 78 30.07 0.23 0.28
C ALA A 78 29.08 1.40 0.45
N LEU A 79 28.35 1.46 1.56
CA LEU A 79 27.45 2.59 1.86
C LEU A 79 28.20 3.90 2.14
N GLN A 80 29.45 3.84 2.60
CA GLN A 80 30.29 4.99 2.91
C GLN A 80 31.10 5.47 1.70
N HIS A 81 31.64 4.53 0.92
CA HIS A 81 32.69 4.83 -0.06
C HIS A 81 32.27 4.62 -1.51
N TYR A 82 31.25 3.80 -1.80
CA TYR A 82 30.85 3.53 -3.17
C TYR A 82 29.88 4.57 -3.70
N SER A 83 29.95 4.78 -5.01
CA SER A 83 29.20 5.83 -5.70
C SER A 83 27.71 5.50 -5.82
N VAL A 84 26.89 6.54 -5.72
CA VAL A 84 25.43 6.52 -5.94
C VAL A 84 25.05 6.88 -7.38
N GLN A 85 25.99 6.85 -8.32
CA GLN A 85 25.75 7.12 -9.75
C GLN A 85 24.56 6.36 -10.35
N PRO A 86 24.22 5.11 -9.97
CA PRO A 86 23.03 4.43 -10.48
C PRO A 86 21.72 5.20 -10.36
N TYR A 87 21.58 6.04 -9.33
CA TYR A 87 20.38 6.84 -9.10
C TYR A 87 20.32 8.09 -9.98
N ALA A 88 21.40 8.43 -10.70
CA ALA A 88 21.42 9.52 -11.65
C ALA A 88 20.52 9.27 -12.86
N SER A 89 20.18 8.01 -13.16
CA SER A 89 19.24 7.63 -14.23
C SER A 89 17.76 7.82 -13.87
N LEU A 90 17.45 8.32 -12.67
CA LEU A 90 16.09 8.69 -12.27
C LEU A 90 15.69 10.07 -12.84
N ASP A 91 14.41 10.42 -12.71
CA ASP A 91 13.81 11.66 -13.23
C ASP A 91 14.50 12.94 -12.77
N SER A 92 15.16 12.88 -11.60
CA SER A 92 15.94 14.00 -11.07
C SER A 92 17.25 14.23 -11.84
N GLN A 93 17.69 13.27 -12.67
CA GLN A 93 18.96 13.29 -13.39
C GLN A 93 20.16 13.49 -12.45
N GLY A 94 20.13 12.82 -11.29
CA GLY A 94 21.16 12.96 -10.26
C GLY A 94 21.10 14.26 -9.45
N ARG A 95 20.07 15.10 -9.63
CA ARG A 95 19.93 16.36 -8.87
C ARG A 95 19.34 16.18 -7.47
N PHE A 96 18.69 15.05 -7.22
CA PHE A 96 18.18 14.69 -5.89
C PHE A 96 19.25 13.94 -5.09
N MET A 97 19.36 14.21 -3.79
CA MET A 97 20.41 13.75 -2.87
C MET A 97 20.61 12.25 -2.82
N LEU A 98 19.66 11.44 -3.31
CA LEU A 98 19.87 10.00 -3.44
C LEU A 98 20.90 9.64 -4.53
N GLY A 99 21.09 10.49 -5.54
CA GLY A 99 22.00 10.28 -6.66
C GLY A 99 23.12 11.30 -6.80
N ILE A 100 23.50 11.98 -5.71
CA ILE A 100 24.59 12.96 -5.69
C ILE A 100 25.80 12.35 -4.98
N ASP A 101 26.91 12.19 -5.71
CA ASP A 101 28.22 11.82 -5.13
C ASP A 101 29.00 13.04 -4.57
N ASP A 102 28.77 14.24 -5.11
CA ASP A 102 29.41 15.46 -4.59
C ASP A 102 29.00 15.71 -3.14
N ARG A 103 29.96 15.54 -2.23
CA ARG A 103 29.69 15.57 -0.79
C ARG A 103 29.14 16.90 -0.31
N ALA A 104 29.62 18.02 -0.84
CA ALA A 104 29.18 19.34 -0.41
C ALA A 104 27.75 19.61 -0.86
N LEU A 105 27.42 19.29 -2.11
CA LEU A 105 26.07 19.42 -2.65
C LEU A 105 25.09 18.47 -1.97
N HIS A 106 25.49 17.21 -1.79
CA HIS A 106 24.72 16.20 -1.07
C HIS A 106 24.41 16.66 0.35
N ASP A 107 25.42 17.04 1.13
CA ASP A 107 25.26 17.37 2.54
C ASP A 107 24.41 18.62 2.74
N LYS A 108 24.51 19.60 1.84
CA LYS A 108 23.62 20.76 1.82
C LYS A 108 22.16 20.33 1.63
N GLN A 109 21.87 19.59 0.55
CA GLN A 109 20.49 19.18 0.25
C GLN A 109 19.92 18.28 1.35
N LYS A 110 20.76 17.40 1.91
CA LYS A 110 20.39 16.54 3.03
C LYS A 110 20.05 17.34 4.28
N LEU A 111 20.85 18.35 4.61
CA LEU A 111 20.63 19.20 5.75
C LEU A 111 19.31 19.98 5.62
N ASP A 112 19.05 20.55 4.44
CA ASP A 112 17.80 21.29 4.16
C ASP A 112 16.57 20.38 4.29
N ALA A 113 16.66 19.16 3.74
CA ALA A 113 15.61 18.15 3.86
C ALA A 113 15.36 17.77 5.33
N VAL A 114 16.42 17.47 6.10
CA VAL A 114 16.29 17.09 7.52
C VAL A 114 15.71 18.24 8.37
N LYS A 115 16.12 19.48 8.11
CA LYS A 115 15.54 20.66 8.77
C LYS A 115 14.05 20.81 8.46
N ALA A 116 13.66 20.66 7.19
CA ALA A 116 12.25 20.74 6.80
C ALA A 116 11.39 19.65 7.47
N LEU A 117 11.96 18.44 7.63
CA LEU A 117 11.34 17.28 8.25
C LEU A 117 11.40 17.26 9.80
N THR A 118 11.92 18.31 10.44
CA THR A 118 12.03 18.36 11.90
C THR A 118 10.73 18.84 12.54
N PHE A 119 9.93 17.90 13.03
CA PHE A 119 8.70 18.16 13.78
C PHE A 119 8.80 17.56 15.19
N SER A 120 7.94 18.01 16.10
CA SER A 120 7.77 17.34 17.39
C SER A 120 7.14 15.96 17.21
N ASN A 121 7.41 15.03 18.13
CA ASN A 121 6.79 13.70 18.09
C ASN A 121 5.25 13.80 18.11
N GLY A 122 4.70 14.75 18.88
CA GLY A 122 3.25 14.97 18.95
C GLY A 122 2.64 15.39 17.60
N GLU A 123 3.28 16.30 16.86
CA GLU A 123 2.83 16.69 15.52
C GLU A 123 2.86 15.51 14.53
N ILE A 124 3.94 14.72 14.55
CA ILE A 124 4.07 13.53 13.69
C ILE A 124 3.02 12.48 14.03
N GLU A 125 2.80 12.19 15.31
CA GLU A 125 1.78 11.23 15.74
C GLU A 125 0.36 11.70 15.40
N ALA A 126 0.06 12.99 15.56
CA ALA A 126 -1.22 13.56 15.16
C ALA A 126 -1.43 13.43 13.63
N THR A 127 -0.40 13.77 12.85
CA THR A 127 -0.44 13.63 11.38
C THR A 127 -0.61 12.16 10.97
N ALA A 128 0.09 11.23 11.61
CA ALA A 128 -0.02 9.80 11.36
C ALA A 128 -1.43 9.26 11.67
N ARG A 129 -2.01 9.61 12.82
CA ARG A 129 -3.37 9.22 13.20
C ARG A 129 -4.40 9.71 12.19
N GLU A 130 -4.32 10.99 11.79
CA GLU A 130 -5.27 11.54 10.83
C GLU A 130 -5.09 10.92 9.43
N ALA A 131 -3.85 10.72 8.98
CA ALA A 131 -3.56 10.08 7.69
C ALA A 131 -4.11 8.65 7.62
N VAL A 132 -3.85 7.83 8.63
CA VAL A 132 -4.34 6.45 8.69
C VAL A 132 -5.87 6.44 8.85
N ARG A 133 -6.45 7.33 9.65
CA ARG A 133 -7.91 7.46 9.76
C ARG A 133 -8.54 7.67 8.39
N GLN A 134 -7.99 8.58 7.57
CA GLN A 134 -8.47 8.87 6.22
C GLN A 134 -8.27 7.67 5.27
N ALA A 135 -7.10 7.01 5.30
CA ALA A 135 -6.81 5.84 4.48
C ALA A 135 -7.75 4.66 4.76
N CYS A 136 -8.10 4.43 6.03
CA CYS A 136 -8.93 3.31 6.46
C CYS A 136 -10.45 3.50 6.22
N VAL A 137 -10.90 4.67 5.74
CA VAL A 137 -12.35 4.96 5.59
C VAL A 137 -13.04 3.99 4.64
N ARG A 138 -12.48 3.77 3.45
CA ARG A 138 -13.07 2.93 2.39
C ARG A 138 -12.75 1.44 2.55
N PRO A 139 -11.51 1.01 2.80
CA PRO A 139 -11.15 -0.41 2.80
C PRO A 139 -11.87 -1.20 3.89
N PHE A 140 -12.24 -0.53 5.00
CA PHE A 140 -12.95 -1.18 6.11
C PHE A 140 -14.48 -1.14 5.95
N LYS A 141 -14.99 -0.77 4.77
CA LYS A 141 -16.42 -0.87 4.40
C LYS A 141 -16.76 -2.18 3.73
N THR A 142 -15.77 -2.96 3.34
CA THR A 142 -15.91 -4.30 2.74
C THR A 142 -15.32 -5.35 3.69
N SER A 143 -15.72 -6.61 3.57
CA SER A 143 -15.16 -7.72 4.37
C SER A 143 -13.74 -8.08 3.93
N GLU A 144 -13.40 -7.83 2.67
CA GLU A 144 -12.10 -8.06 2.08
C GLU A 144 -11.48 -6.76 1.59
N PHE A 145 -10.16 -6.66 1.67
CA PHE A 145 -9.40 -5.53 1.15
C PHE A 145 -7.96 -5.93 0.83
N ASP A 146 -7.33 -5.22 -0.11
CA ASP A 146 -5.90 -5.33 -0.35
C ASP A 146 -5.14 -4.40 0.60
N LEU A 147 -4.28 -4.94 1.47
CA LEU A 147 -3.54 -4.14 2.45
C LEU A 147 -2.61 -3.13 1.77
N VAL A 148 -1.93 -3.54 0.69
CA VAL A 148 -0.88 -2.77 0.03
C VAL A 148 -1.45 -1.49 -0.55
N GLY A 149 -2.38 -1.62 -1.50
CA GLY A 149 -2.97 -0.48 -2.19
C GLY A 149 -3.98 0.27 -1.35
N ASN A 150 -4.88 -0.45 -0.67
CA ASN A 150 -6.05 0.20 -0.08
C ASN A 150 -5.75 0.86 1.28
N VAL A 151 -4.73 0.39 2.03
CA VAL A 151 -4.42 0.90 3.37
C VAL A 151 -3.00 1.46 3.45
N ALA A 152 -1.98 0.68 3.13
CA ALA A 152 -0.58 1.03 3.39
C ALA A 152 -0.11 2.19 2.49
N GLN A 153 -0.34 2.09 1.19
CA GLN A 153 -0.03 3.15 0.23
C GLN A 153 -0.86 4.41 0.51
N GLN A 154 -2.15 4.23 0.74
CA GLN A 154 -3.08 5.32 1.06
C GLN A 154 -2.69 6.06 2.35
N ALA A 155 -2.24 5.35 3.39
CA ALA A 155 -1.71 5.97 4.60
C ALA A 155 -0.46 6.81 4.31
N GLY A 156 0.46 6.31 3.48
CA GLY A 156 1.63 7.06 3.03
C GLY A 156 1.26 8.33 2.24
N LEU A 157 0.32 8.23 1.30
CA LEU A 157 -0.16 9.35 0.48
C LEU A 157 -0.84 10.43 1.33
N ARG A 158 -1.78 10.04 2.20
CA ARG A 158 -2.46 10.98 3.12
C ARG A 158 -1.49 11.63 4.10
N PHE A 159 -0.49 10.88 4.56
CA PHE A 159 0.53 11.45 5.44
C PHE A 159 1.38 12.49 4.72
N VAL A 160 1.78 12.20 3.48
CA VAL A 160 2.48 13.17 2.63
C VAL A 160 1.62 14.41 2.41
N GLU A 161 0.35 14.27 2.04
CA GLU A 161 -0.56 15.41 1.85
C GLU A 161 -0.59 16.32 3.08
N LEU A 162 -0.84 15.73 4.25
CA LEU A 162 -0.98 16.48 5.50
C LEU A 162 0.34 17.08 6.00
N LEU A 163 1.45 16.34 5.90
CA LEU A 163 2.74 16.81 6.41
C LEU A 163 3.39 17.83 5.45
N PHE A 164 3.28 17.60 4.14
CA PHE A 164 3.84 18.47 3.10
C PHE A 164 2.92 19.63 2.76
N GLY A 165 1.64 19.57 3.11
CA GLY A 165 0.67 20.64 2.90
C GLY A 165 0.10 20.66 1.49
N LEU A 166 0.03 19.51 0.83
CA LEU A 166 -0.62 19.40 -0.47
C LEU A 166 -2.14 19.48 -0.31
N PRO A 167 -2.86 20.04 -1.29
CA PRO A 167 -4.31 20.13 -1.21
C PRO A 167 -4.96 18.76 -1.52
N PRO A 168 -6.16 18.45 -1.00
CA PRO A 168 -6.81 17.14 -1.15
C PRO A 168 -7.02 16.69 -2.61
N GLU A 169 -7.25 17.62 -3.52
CA GLU A 169 -7.42 17.38 -4.96
C GLU A 169 -6.15 16.82 -5.64
N SER A 170 -4.98 16.99 -5.03
CA SER A 170 -3.73 16.42 -5.55
C SER A 170 -3.66 14.90 -5.41
N HIS A 171 -4.51 14.29 -4.58
CA HIS A 171 -4.39 12.90 -4.15
C HIS A 171 -4.27 11.89 -5.29
N VAL A 172 -5.16 11.96 -6.27
CA VAL A 172 -5.18 11.02 -7.40
C VAL A 172 -3.90 11.13 -8.24
N HIS A 173 -3.41 12.36 -8.43
CA HIS A 173 -2.18 12.60 -9.18
C HIS A 173 -0.94 12.20 -8.38
N LEU A 174 -0.96 12.40 -7.07
CA LEU A 174 0.09 11.96 -6.17
C LEU A 174 0.18 10.44 -6.15
N GLU A 175 -0.94 9.73 -6.10
CA GLU A 175 -0.99 8.26 -6.17
C GLU A 175 -0.31 7.74 -7.44
N LEU A 176 -0.72 8.24 -8.60
CA LEU A 176 -0.15 7.86 -9.90
C LEU A 176 1.33 8.20 -10.00
N GLY A 177 1.72 9.42 -9.62
CA GLY A 177 3.10 9.89 -9.75
C GLY A 177 4.05 9.19 -8.78
N MET A 178 3.64 8.97 -7.53
CA MET A 178 4.47 8.32 -6.52
C MET A 178 4.63 6.83 -6.80
N ALA A 179 3.59 6.15 -7.30
CA ALA A 179 3.68 4.75 -7.72
C ALA A 179 4.71 4.58 -8.86
N ALA A 180 4.59 5.39 -9.92
CA ALA A 180 5.53 5.36 -11.04
C ALA A 180 6.97 5.71 -10.63
N THR A 181 7.14 6.75 -9.79
CA THR A 181 8.47 7.16 -9.30
C THR A 181 9.12 6.05 -8.45
N TYR A 182 8.37 5.43 -7.55
CA TYR A 182 8.89 4.36 -6.71
C TYR A 182 9.23 3.11 -7.52
N GLU A 183 8.40 2.75 -8.50
CA GLU A 183 8.68 1.63 -9.39
C GLU A 183 9.95 1.86 -10.22
N ARG A 184 10.15 3.05 -10.77
CA ARG A 184 11.43 3.41 -11.43
C ARG A 184 12.62 3.31 -10.49
N LEU A 185 12.46 3.78 -9.25
CA LEU A 185 13.51 3.68 -8.23
C LEU A 185 13.90 2.23 -7.97
N ILE A 186 12.93 1.33 -7.74
CA ILE A 186 13.23 -0.09 -7.49
C ILE A 186 13.74 -0.78 -8.75
N PHE A 187 13.26 -0.40 -9.94
CA PHE A 187 13.83 -0.87 -11.20
C PHE A 187 15.31 -0.49 -11.29
N GLN A 188 15.68 0.75 -10.97
CA GLN A 188 17.08 1.18 -10.96
C GLN A 188 17.93 0.45 -9.91
N ILE A 189 17.34 0.05 -8.77
CA ILE A 189 18.05 -0.68 -7.73
C ILE A 189 18.28 -2.14 -8.10
N ILE A 190 17.24 -2.85 -8.54
CA ILE A 190 17.28 -4.30 -8.73
C ILE A 190 16.66 -4.76 -10.05
N GLY A 191 15.52 -4.19 -10.47
CA GLY A 191 14.77 -4.69 -11.64
C GLY A 191 15.60 -4.72 -12.93
N ARG A 192 16.36 -3.66 -13.21
CA ARG A 192 17.18 -3.48 -14.42
C ARG A 192 18.26 -4.54 -14.62
N HIS A 193 18.61 -5.29 -13.57
CA HIS A 193 19.61 -6.34 -13.64
C HIS A 193 19.02 -7.66 -14.18
N PHE A 194 17.68 -7.81 -14.15
CA PHE A 194 16.98 -9.05 -14.46
C PHE A 194 15.90 -8.91 -15.54
N VAL A 195 15.38 -7.70 -15.76
CA VAL A 195 14.40 -7.40 -16.82
C VAL A 195 14.82 -6.15 -17.60
N THR A 196 14.40 -6.05 -18.86
CA THR A 196 14.78 -4.95 -19.77
C THR A 196 13.91 -3.71 -19.66
N ASP A 197 12.69 -3.86 -19.15
CA ASP A 197 11.69 -2.81 -19.08
C ASP A 197 10.99 -2.87 -17.71
N PRO A 198 10.83 -1.74 -17.00
CA PRO A 198 9.97 -1.69 -15.82
C PRO A 198 8.49 -1.94 -16.14
N GLY A 199 8.05 -1.81 -17.40
CA GLY A 199 6.63 -1.85 -17.77
C GLY A 199 5.93 -0.51 -17.58
N LEU A 200 6.71 0.58 -17.49
CA LEU A 200 6.22 1.95 -17.35
C LEU A 200 6.38 2.71 -18.67
N ALA A 201 5.46 3.65 -18.93
CA ALA A 201 5.58 4.57 -20.06
C ALA A 201 6.90 5.37 -20.01
N PRO A 202 7.47 5.81 -21.14
CA PRO A 202 8.66 6.67 -21.15
C PRO A 202 8.44 7.97 -20.35
N LEU A 203 9.50 8.47 -19.69
CA LEU A 203 9.43 9.74 -18.93
C LEU A 203 9.08 10.95 -19.78
N GLU A 204 9.49 10.91 -21.04
CA GLU A 204 9.25 11.98 -22.01
C GLU A 204 7.89 11.84 -22.72
N SER A 205 7.04 10.88 -22.30
CA SER A 205 5.68 10.79 -22.84
C SER A 205 4.87 12.03 -22.44
N PRO A 206 3.96 12.51 -23.30
CA PRO A 206 3.10 13.66 -22.98
C PRO A 206 2.34 13.51 -21.66
N GLU A 207 1.88 12.30 -21.35
CA GLU A 207 1.13 11.99 -20.13
C GLU A 207 2.02 12.06 -18.88
N ALA A 208 3.26 11.55 -18.94
CA ALA A 208 4.20 11.61 -17.83
C ALA A 208 4.66 13.06 -17.57
N LEU A 209 4.92 13.83 -18.63
CA LEU A 209 5.28 15.25 -18.52
C LEU A 209 4.12 16.07 -17.93
N ALA A 210 2.88 15.82 -18.38
CA ALA A 210 1.71 16.50 -17.85
C ALA A 210 1.49 16.19 -16.36
N LEU A 211 1.61 14.92 -15.96
CA LEU A 211 1.50 14.53 -14.56
C LEU A 211 2.59 15.16 -13.70
N LYS A 212 3.84 15.18 -14.18
CA LYS A 212 4.96 15.84 -13.50
C LYS A 212 4.71 17.33 -13.32
N SER A 213 4.37 18.06 -14.38
CA SER A 213 4.08 19.50 -14.31
C SER A 213 2.94 19.82 -13.35
N LEU A 214 1.91 18.97 -13.30
CA LEU A 214 0.81 19.14 -12.36
C LEU A 214 1.25 18.94 -10.90
N LEU A 215 2.08 17.93 -10.63
CA LEU A 215 2.65 17.72 -9.28
C LEU A 215 3.58 18.88 -8.87
N GLU A 216 4.39 19.39 -9.79
CA GLU A 216 5.24 20.56 -9.55
C GLU A 216 4.39 21.80 -9.22
N ALA A 217 3.25 22.00 -9.92
CA ALA A 217 2.31 23.06 -9.62
C ALA A 217 1.69 22.93 -8.22
N PHE A 218 1.23 21.73 -7.84
CA PHE A 218 0.70 21.51 -6.48
C PHE A 218 1.74 21.80 -5.39
N VAL A 219 3.00 21.42 -5.61
CA VAL A 219 4.08 21.72 -4.65
C VAL A 219 4.34 23.21 -4.56
N ASN A 220 4.34 23.92 -5.70
CA ASN A 220 4.52 25.36 -5.72
C ASN A 220 3.37 26.10 -5.00
N ASP A 221 2.13 25.70 -5.25
CA ASP A 221 0.95 26.31 -4.62
C ASP A 221 0.93 26.07 -3.11
N ALA A 222 1.31 24.87 -2.68
CA ALA A 222 1.44 24.48 -1.27
C ALA A 222 2.50 25.30 -0.50
N ALA A 223 3.43 25.98 -1.18
CA ALA A 223 4.46 26.80 -0.52
C ALA A 223 3.88 28.00 0.21
N THR A 224 2.75 28.54 -0.25
CA THR A 224 2.10 29.73 0.30
C THR A 224 0.72 29.44 0.92
N ALA A 225 0.22 28.22 0.74
CA ALA A 225 -1.07 27.80 1.28
C ALA A 225 -1.11 27.86 2.81
N THR A 226 -2.22 28.39 3.34
CA THR A 226 -2.52 28.33 4.76
C THR A 226 -3.25 27.04 5.08
N ARG A 227 -2.83 26.32 6.13
CA ARG A 227 -3.56 25.13 6.58
C ARG A 227 -4.95 25.48 7.09
N ASP A 228 -5.88 24.57 6.85
CA ASP A 228 -7.22 24.59 7.42
C ASP A 228 -7.16 24.62 8.96
N ARG A 229 -8.03 25.42 9.57
CA ARG A 229 -8.17 25.54 11.01
C ARG A 229 -8.51 24.20 11.66
N ASP A 230 -9.36 23.39 11.02
CA ASP A 230 -9.75 22.08 11.55
C ASP A 230 -8.57 21.12 11.68
N LEU A 231 -7.57 21.23 10.79
CA LEU A 231 -6.35 20.43 10.88
C LEU A 231 -5.44 20.92 12.02
N LEU A 232 -5.38 22.22 12.26
CA LEU A 232 -4.63 22.79 13.39
C LEU A 232 -5.25 22.36 14.73
N ASP A 233 -6.57 22.35 14.82
CA ASP A 233 -7.30 21.92 16.01
C ASP A 233 -7.09 20.42 16.31
N LYS A 234 -6.77 19.62 15.28
CA LYS A 234 -6.32 18.21 15.41
C LYS A 234 -4.84 18.06 15.83
N GLY A 235 -4.12 19.15 16.07
CA GLY A 235 -2.73 19.15 16.53
C GLY A 235 -1.69 19.01 15.42
N LEU A 236 -2.07 19.23 14.15
CA LEU A 236 -1.12 19.24 13.05
C LEU A 236 -0.32 20.56 13.03
N SER A 237 0.94 20.50 12.60
CA SER A 237 1.82 21.67 12.57
C SER A 237 1.28 22.78 11.67
N ARG A 238 1.50 24.05 12.00
CA ARG A 238 1.14 25.16 11.10
C ARG A 238 2.05 25.23 9.87
N GLN A 239 3.33 24.91 10.04
CA GLN A 239 4.30 24.92 8.94
C GLN A 239 4.36 23.54 8.30
N THR A 240 4.40 23.49 6.98
CA THR A 240 4.50 22.25 6.23
C THR A 240 5.94 21.99 5.81
N VAL A 241 6.24 20.77 5.35
CA VAL A 241 7.57 20.47 4.78
C VAL A 241 7.87 21.40 3.60
N ILE A 242 6.90 21.60 2.70
CA ILE A 242 7.06 22.46 1.53
C ILE A 242 7.30 23.91 1.96
N SER A 243 6.47 24.46 2.85
CA SER A 243 6.64 25.85 3.30
C SER A 243 8.02 26.07 3.94
N ARG A 244 8.54 25.08 4.67
CA ARG A 244 9.88 25.12 5.26
C ARG A 244 11.00 25.00 4.23
N LEU A 245 10.84 24.17 3.20
CA LEU A 245 11.83 24.06 2.12
C LEU A 245 11.93 25.38 1.34
N PHE A 246 10.80 25.99 1.00
CA PHE A 246 10.78 27.30 0.33
C PHE A 246 11.34 28.41 1.20
N ALA A 247 10.99 28.46 2.49
CA ALA A 247 11.54 29.45 3.43
C ALA A 247 13.07 29.33 3.58
N GLN A 248 13.62 28.10 3.56
CA GLN A 248 15.06 27.85 3.60
C GLN A 248 15.76 28.24 2.30
N ASN A 249 15.09 28.06 1.15
CA ASN A 249 15.61 28.43 -0.16
C ASN A 249 15.69 29.96 -0.37
N GLY A 250 14.84 30.73 0.32
CA GLY A 250 14.77 32.19 0.18
C GLY A 250 14.39 32.59 -1.25
N SER A 251 15.19 33.45 -1.89
CA SER A 251 15.00 33.87 -3.29
C SER A 251 15.76 32.99 -4.31
N GLY A 252 16.13 31.77 -3.93
CA GLY A 252 16.78 30.80 -4.81
C GLY A 252 15.86 30.25 -5.91
N ASP A 253 16.40 29.35 -6.72
CA ASP A 253 15.64 28.65 -7.78
C ASP A 253 14.48 27.84 -7.16
N PRO A 254 13.21 28.10 -7.52
CA PRO A 254 12.06 27.35 -7.00
C PRO A 254 12.03 25.89 -7.45
N ALA A 255 12.76 25.51 -8.51
CA ALA A 255 12.85 24.10 -8.92
C ALA A 255 13.57 23.23 -7.88
N TYR A 256 14.48 23.82 -7.08
CA TYR A 256 15.21 23.12 -6.02
C TYR A 256 14.28 22.55 -4.93
N PRO A 257 13.49 23.37 -4.18
CA PRO A 257 12.59 22.84 -3.15
C PRO A 257 11.52 21.91 -3.71
N ILE A 258 11.06 22.12 -4.96
CA ILE A 258 10.09 21.24 -5.62
C ILE A 258 10.68 19.83 -5.81
N MET A 259 11.86 19.75 -6.40
CA MET A 259 12.56 18.48 -6.64
C MET A 259 12.89 17.75 -5.33
N VAL A 260 13.33 18.47 -4.30
CA VAL A 260 13.57 17.90 -2.97
C VAL A 260 12.26 17.37 -2.36
N ALA A 261 11.17 18.11 -2.44
CA ALA A 261 9.88 17.69 -1.91
C ALA A 261 9.39 16.40 -2.60
N LEU A 262 9.34 16.37 -3.93
CA LEU A 262 8.87 15.19 -4.69
C LEU A 262 9.72 13.95 -4.40
N GLY A 263 11.06 14.09 -4.33
CA GLY A 263 11.95 12.98 -3.97
C GLY A 263 11.70 12.44 -2.55
N LEU A 264 11.43 13.32 -1.58
CA LEU A 264 11.07 12.92 -0.22
C LEU A 264 9.70 12.22 -0.15
N MET A 265 8.72 12.68 -0.93
CA MET A 265 7.39 12.06 -1.00
C MET A 265 7.48 10.63 -1.53
N ALA A 266 8.17 10.40 -2.65
CA ALA A 266 8.29 9.09 -3.27
C ALA A 266 8.93 8.07 -2.32
N GLY A 267 10.03 8.48 -1.66
CA GLY A 267 10.69 7.64 -0.65
C GLY A 267 9.81 7.38 0.58
N THR A 268 8.96 8.34 0.98
CA THR A 268 8.04 8.16 2.12
C THR A 268 6.94 7.17 1.78
N VAL A 269 6.22 7.37 0.67
CA VAL A 269 5.09 6.50 0.28
C VAL A 269 5.55 5.06 0.08
N GLY A 270 6.62 4.85 -0.69
CA GLY A 270 7.13 3.51 -0.99
C GLY A 270 7.59 2.75 0.26
N ASN A 271 8.41 3.38 1.11
CA ASN A 271 8.93 2.72 2.31
C ASN A 271 7.84 2.44 3.35
N ILE A 272 6.84 3.32 3.49
CA ILE A 272 5.69 3.08 4.39
C ILE A 272 4.84 1.91 3.88
N THR A 273 4.57 1.90 2.58
CA THR A 273 3.80 0.83 1.93
C THR A 273 4.44 -0.52 2.19
N ALA A 274 5.75 -0.63 1.92
CA ALA A 274 6.51 -1.85 2.16
C ALA A 274 6.58 -2.21 3.65
N ALA A 275 6.90 -1.26 4.53
CA ALA A 275 7.06 -1.53 5.95
C ALA A 275 5.77 -2.04 6.63
N VAL A 276 4.62 -1.44 6.33
CA VAL A 276 3.32 -1.89 6.86
C VAL A 276 2.97 -3.28 6.34
N SER A 277 3.14 -3.50 5.04
CA SER A 277 2.77 -4.75 4.38
C SER A 277 3.62 -5.92 4.87
N ILE A 278 4.95 -5.72 4.93
CA ILE A 278 5.90 -6.71 5.42
C ILE A 278 5.66 -7.02 6.89
N ALA A 279 5.42 -6.02 7.74
CA ALA A 279 5.19 -6.25 9.16
C ALA A 279 3.94 -7.11 9.41
N ILE A 280 2.84 -6.83 8.71
CA ILE A 280 1.61 -7.63 8.84
C ILE A 280 1.82 -9.05 8.31
N ASP A 281 2.45 -9.22 7.13
CA ASP A 281 2.70 -10.55 6.54
C ASP A 281 3.59 -11.39 7.46
N PHE A 282 4.63 -10.78 8.01
CA PHE A 282 5.54 -11.42 8.94
C PHE A 282 4.86 -11.93 10.21
N PHE A 283 3.88 -11.19 10.76
CA PHE A 283 3.12 -11.65 11.92
C PHE A 283 2.26 -12.88 11.63
N PHE A 284 1.85 -13.08 10.37
CA PHE A 284 1.12 -14.27 9.91
C PHE A 284 2.02 -15.46 9.60
N ASP A 285 3.34 -15.31 9.61
CA ASP A 285 4.26 -16.38 9.30
C ASP A 285 4.36 -17.38 10.47
N ASP A 286 4.04 -18.65 10.21
CA ASP A 286 4.11 -19.72 11.19
C ASP A 286 5.55 -20.23 11.40
N GLN A 287 6.44 -20.12 10.40
CA GLN A 287 7.84 -20.52 10.55
C GLN A 287 8.57 -19.60 11.53
N ALA A 288 8.23 -18.31 11.52
CA ALA A 288 8.70 -17.33 12.50
C ALA A 288 8.42 -17.80 13.94
N ARG A 289 7.32 -18.52 14.21
CA ARG A 289 6.93 -18.96 15.56
C ARG A 289 7.93 -19.95 16.20
N ALA A 290 8.68 -20.70 15.39
CA ALA A 290 9.65 -21.68 15.90
C ALA A 290 10.90 -21.04 16.53
N GLU A 291 11.20 -19.77 16.21
CA GLU A 291 12.46 -19.09 16.60
C GLU A 291 12.25 -17.98 17.65
N GLY A 292 11.11 -17.95 18.36
CA GLY A 292 10.82 -16.92 19.36
C GLY A 292 10.41 -15.55 18.79
N THR A 293 10.06 -15.53 17.50
CA THR A 293 9.69 -14.35 16.72
C THR A 293 8.28 -13.82 17.05
N PRO A 294 7.98 -12.53 16.83
CA PRO A 294 6.65 -11.95 17.00
C PRO A 294 5.54 -12.74 16.28
N SER A 295 4.59 -13.28 17.04
CA SER A 295 3.36 -13.85 16.47
C SER A 295 2.27 -12.79 16.29
N ILE A 296 1.34 -13.02 15.36
CA ILE A 296 0.13 -12.19 15.24
C ILE A 296 -0.65 -12.08 16.55
N GLY A 297 -0.63 -13.11 17.40
CA GLY A 297 -1.27 -13.06 18.72
C GLY A 297 -0.66 -11.98 19.61
N ALA A 298 0.68 -11.93 19.67
CA ALA A 298 1.40 -10.91 20.45
C ALA A 298 1.20 -9.50 19.88
N ALA A 299 1.24 -9.35 18.56
CA ALA A 299 1.02 -8.06 17.90
C ALA A 299 -0.42 -7.54 18.13
N ARG A 300 -1.44 -8.41 18.02
CA ARG A 300 -2.83 -8.05 18.32
C ARG A 300 -3.06 -7.73 19.78
N ALA A 301 -2.40 -8.43 20.70
CA ALA A 301 -2.47 -8.13 22.13
C ALA A 301 -1.92 -6.73 22.42
N ALA A 302 -0.75 -6.38 21.86
CA ALA A 302 -0.17 -5.04 21.99
C ALA A 302 -1.10 -3.95 21.40
N ALA A 303 -1.64 -4.18 20.20
CA ALA A 303 -2.57 -3.25 19.55
C ALA A 303 -3.85 -3.01 20.39
N ARG A 304 -4.47 -4.09 20.91
CA ARG A 304 -5.68 -4.01 21.75
C ARG A 304 -5.43 -3.31 23.10
N ALA A 305 -4.25 -3.51 23.67
CA ALA A 305 -3.84 -2.83 24.90
C ALA A 305 -3.47 -1.35 24.68
N GLY A 306 -3.37 -0.89 23.42
CA GLY A 306 -2.84 0.43 23.10
C GLY A 306 -1.34 0.57 23.39
N ASP A 307 -0.61 -0.54 23.55
CA ASP A 307 0.82 -0.55 23.84
C ASP A 307 1.63 -0.34 22.55
N ARG A 308 1.71 0.93 22.14
CA ARG A 308 2.42 1.36 20.94
C ARG A 308 3.91 1.05 20.99
N ALA A 309 4.53 1.11 22.16
CA ALA A 309 5.97 0.86 22.32
C ALA A 309 6.29 -0.62 22.09
N ARG A 310 5.49 -1.52 22.67
CA ARG A 310 5.62 -2.95 22.39
C ARG A 310 5.34 -3.26 20.92
N LEU A 311 4.28 -2.69 20.35
CA LEU A 311 3.96 -2.91 18.94
C LEU A 311 5.08 -2.42 18.01
N ALA A 312 5.66 -1.26 18.28
CA ALA A 312 6.82 -0.74 17.55
C ALA A 312 8.01 -1.71 17.59
N ALA A 313 8.29 -2.32 18.74
CA ALA A 313 9.37 -3.30 18.87
C ALA A 313 9.12 -4.59 18.07
N LEU A 314 7.87 -5.04 17.99
CA LEU A 314 7.50 -6.20 17.16
C LEU A 314 7.63 -5.88 15.66
N ILE A 315 7.22 -4.68 15.25
CA ILE A 315 7.39 -4.18 13.88
C ILE A 315 8.89 -4.06 13.54
N ASP A 316 9.69 -3.51 14.45
CA ASP A 316 11.14 -3.39 14.31
C ASP A 316 11.79 -4.75 14.04
N ALA A 317 11.43 -5.77 14.84
CA ALA A 317 11.90 -7.14 14.65
C ALA A 317 11.48 -7.73 13.29
N ALA A 318 10.25 -7.45 12.84
CA ALA A 318 9.79 -7.87 11.51
C ALA A 318 10.62 -7.23 10.38
N LEU A 319 10.86 -5.92 10.48
CA LEU A 319 11.63 -5.16 9.48
C LEU A 319 13.14 -5.43 9.56
N ASN A 320 13.64 -5.93 10.68
CA ASN A 320 14.99 -6.48 10.80
C ASN A 320 15.16 -7.75 9.98
N ALA A 321 14.19 -8.67 10.08
CA ALA A 321 14.21 -9.89 9.30
C ALA A 321 13.94 -9.62 7.82
N ARG A 322 12.99 -8.73 7.52
CA ARG A 322 12.55 -8.40 6.15
C ARG A 322 12.56 -6.88 5.96
N PRO A 323 13.70 -6.28 5.55
CA PRO A 323 13.79 -4.84 5.37
C PRO A 323 12.85 -4.31 4.28
N ALA A 324 12.26 -3.14 4.49
CA ALA A 324 11.40 -2.47 3.51
C ALA A 324 12.16 -2.08 2.21
N ALA A 325 13.45 -1.83 2.34
CA ALA A 325 14.39 -1.70 1.23
C ALA A 325 15.42 -2.83 1.38
N PRO A 326 15.17 -4.03 0.83
CA PRO A 326 16.08 -5.17 0.98
C PRO A 326 17.32 -5.04 0.10
N PHE A 327 17.32 -4.10 -0.85
CA PHE A 327 18.41 -3.89 -1.78
C PHE A 327 18.76 -2.41 -1.92
N LEU A 328 20.04 -2.12 -2.13
CA LEU A 328 20.55 -0.84 -2.61
C LEU A 328 21.57 -1.09 -3.71
N THR A 329 21.73 -0.15 -4.63
CA THR A 329 22.70 -0.28 -5.72
C THR A 329 23.81 0.75 -5.58
N ARG A 330 25.02 0.39 -5.98
CA ARG A 330 26.22 1.24 -5.96
C ARG A 330 27.11 0.94 -7.16
N VAL A 331 28.06 1.84 -7.40
CA VAL A 331 29.20 1.61 -8.29
C VAL A 331 30.47 1.57 -7.44
N ALA A 332 31.21 0.47 -7.54
CA ALA A 332 32.46 0.27 -6.83
C ALA A 332 33.46 1.39 -7.17
N ARG A 333 34.17 1.86 -6.15
CA ARG A 333 35.26 2.82 -6.28
C ARG A 333 36.51 2.19 -5.72
N ALA A 334 37.59 2.19 -6.50
CA ALA A 334 38.92 1.89 -5.97
C ALA A 334 39.33 3.04 -5.06
N ASP A 335 39.45 2.75 -3.76
CA ASP A 335 40.15 3.65 -2.84
C ASP A 335 41.60 3.16 -2.71
N PRO A 336 42.58 3.83 -3.36
CA PRO A 336 43.98 3.43 -3.29
C PRO A 336 44.60 3.60 -1.89
N GLY A 337 43.87 4.15 -0.91
CA GLY A 337 44.36 4.41 0.44
C GLY A 337 43.56 3.79 1.59
N ASP A 338 42.50 3.01 1.33
CA ASP A 338 41.65 2.45 2.39
C ASP A 338 42.02 0.98 2.74
N PRO A 339 42.84 0.74 3.78
CA PRO A 339 43.10 -0.61 4.29
C PRO A 339 41.86 -1.28 4.92
N GLY A 340 40.74 -0.55 5.04
CA GLY A 340 39.46 -1.02 5.56
C GLY A 340 38.58 -1.74 4.54
N SER A 341 38.92 -1.75 3.25
CA SER A 341 38.26 -2.63 2.28
C SER A 341 38.61 -4.08 2.65
N GLY A 342 37.65 -4.80 3.25
CA GLY A 342 37.85 -6.20 3.61
C GLY A 342 38.37 -7.00 2.41
N ALA A 343 39.19 -8.04 2.65
CA ALA A 343 39.79 -8.85 1.59
C ALA A 343 38.77 -9.37 0.54
N ARG A 344 37.48 -9.46 0.91
CA ARG A 344 36.38 -9.80 0.01
C ARG A 344 36.10 -8.72 -1.04
N LEU A 345 36.04 -7.44 -0.65
CA LEU A 345 35.75 -6.33 -1.58
C LEU A 345 36.89 -6.06 -2.56
N ALA A 346 38.12 -6.45 -2.23
CA ALA A 346 39.28 -6.34 -3.13
C ALA A 346 39.09 -7.12 -4.46
N GLY A 347 38.16 -8.08 -4.51
CA GLY A 347 37.81 -8.81 -5.73
C GLY A 347 36.85 -8.06 -6.68
N ILE A 348 36.32 -6.89 -6.28
CA ILE A 348 35.38 -6.11 -7.09
C ILE A 348 36.15 -5.06 -7.90
N PRO A 349 36.09 -5.09 -9.24
CA PRO A 349 36.76 -4.09 -10.08
C PRO A 349 36.23 -2.67 -9.85
N ASP A 350 37.09 -1.66 -9.99
CA ASP A 350 36.67 -0.25 -10.03
C ASP A 350 35.62 -0.03 -11.12
N GLY A 351 34.57 0.73 -10.81
CA GLY A 351 33.45 0.98 -11.72
C GLY A 351 32.45 -0.18 -11.85
N ALA A 352 32.67 -1.33 -11.20
CA ALA A 352 31.72 -2.43 -11.25
C ALA A 352 30.39 -2.10 -10.56
N LEU A 353 29.30 -2.68 -11.07
CA LEU A 353 27.98 -2.56 -10.45
C LEU A 353 27.92 -3.43 -9.20
N VAL A 354 27.34 -2.89 -8.13
CA VAL A 354 27.22 -3.56 -6.84
C VAL A 354 25.77 -3.53 -6.36
N LEU A 355 25.24 -4.68 -5.98
CA LEU A 355 23.95 -4.84 -5.31
C LEU A 355 24.19 -5.17 -3.83
N LEU A 356 23.81 -4.26 -2.94
CA LEU A 356 23.88 -4.45 -1.51
C LEU A 356 22.63 -5.20 -1.04
N ALA A 357 22.82 -6.41 -0.52
CA ALA A 357 21.78 -7.27 0.02
C ALA A 357 21.58 -6.96 1.52
N LEU A 358 20.62 -6.09 1.81
CA LEU A 358 20.29 -5.69 3.18
C LEU A 358 19.52 -6.81 3.90
N GLY A 359 19.80 -7.00 5.19
CA GLY A 359 19.17 -8.02 6.03
C GLY A 359 19.84 -9.40 6.00
N ALA A 360 20.85 -9.63 5.16
CA ALA A 360 21.59 -10.90 5.12
C ALA A 360 22.38 -11.16 6.41
N ASP A 361 23.00 -10.12 6.94
CA ASP A 361 23.54 -10.07 8.29
C ASP A 361 22.64 -9.17 9.13
N SER A 362 21.78 -9.78 9.93
CA SER A 362 20.57 -9.21 10.53
C SER A 362 20.85 -8.30 11.72
N GLN A 363 21.75 -7.33 11.59
CA GLN A 363 22.02 -6.33 12.61
C GLN A 363 21.37 -4.98 12.29
N ASP A 364 20.88 -4.32 13.34
CA ASP A 364 20.00 -3.15 13.25
C ASP A 364 20.58 -1.94 12.51
N ASP A 365 21.91 -1.85 12.37
CA ASP A 365 22.62 -0.61 12.06
C ASP A 365 22.72 -0.25 10.58
N LEU A 366 22.43 -1.18 9.67
CA LEU A 366 22.49 -0.97 8.21
C LEU A 366 21.13 -0.86 7.53
N ARG A 367 20.03 -0.83 8.31
CA ARG A 367 18.68 -0.69 7.77
C ARG A 367 18.46 0.69 7.16
N PHE A 368 18.20 0.73 5.86
CA PHE A 368 17.73 1.94 5.21
C PHE A 368 16.28 2.21 5.62
N GLY A 369 15.98 3.44 6.07
CA GLY A 369 14.62 3.84 6.45
C GLY A 369 14.36 3.92 7.95
N TRP A 370 15.29 3.44 8.79
CA TRP A 370 15.04 3.18 10.20
C TRP A 370 16.09 3.79 11.15
N GLN A 371 15.93 3.61 12.46
CA GLN A 371 16.86 4.14 13.48
C GLN A 371 18.26 3.50 13.35
N ALA A 372 19.09 4.03 12.45
CA ALA A 372 20.51 3.67 12.41
C ALA A 372 21.26 4.46 13.50
N PRO A 373 21.94 3.79 14.45
CA PRO A 373 22.66 4.45 15.55
C PRO A 373 23.95 5.15 15.11
N ARG A 374 24.44 4.92 13.88
CA ARG A 374 25.73 5.45 13.42
C ARG A 374 25.62 6.75 12.60
N LYS A 375 26.53 7.68 12.87
CA LYS A 375 26.54 9.06 12.34
C LYS A 375 27.26 9.21 10.99
N ASP A 376 27.86 8.14 10.48
CA ASP A 376 28.89 8.17 9.44
C ASP A 376 28.39 7.86 8.01
N TYR A 377 27.20 7.30 7.81
CA TYR A 377 26.69 7.02 6.46
C TYR A 377 26.12 8.27 5.76
N PRO A 378 26.65 8.66 4.59
CA PRO A 378 26.14 9.74 3.75
C PRO A 378 24.63 9.74 3.53
N HIS A 379 24.12 8.65 2.98
CA HIS A 379 22.75 8.58 2.48
C HIS A 379 21.77 7.96 3.48
N ARG A 380 22.03 8.05 4.81
CA ARG A 380 21.06 7.55 5.81
C ARG A 380 19.67 8.14 5.57
N CYS A 381 18.59 7.40 5.86
CA CYS A 381 17.24 7.88 5.53
C CYS A 381 16.94 9.25 6.17
N ALA A 382 16.49 10.22 5.37
CA ALA A 382 16.09 11.53 5.89
C ALA A 382 14.84 11.42 6.80
N GLY A 383 13.98 10.44 6.52
CA GLY A 383 12.69 10.27 7.17
C GLY A 383 12.67 9.38 8.40
N GLN A 384 13.81 8.89 8.86
CA GLN A 384 13.89 7.89 9.95
C GLN A 384 13.14 8.27 11.24
N ARG A 385 12.91 9.56 11.48
CA ARG A 385 12.24 10.07 12.70
C ARG A 385 10.72 10.00 12.66
N PHE A 386 10.09 9.93 11.49
CA PHE A 386 8.63 9.96 11.37
C PHE A 386 8.02 8.70 10.75
N VAL A 387 8.83 7.82 10.16
CA VAL A 387 8.36 6.57 9.57
C VAL A 387 7.66 5.70 10.62
N MET A 388 8.27 5.51 11.79
CA MET A 388 7.77 4.59 12.81
C MET A 388 6.37 4.96 13.33
N PRO A 389 6.06 6.20 13.77
CA PRO A 389 4.71 6.55 14.21
C PRO A 389 3.61 6.22 13.21
N LEU A 390 3.87 6.43 11.91
CA LEU A 390 2.93 6.11 10.83
C LEU A 390 2.77 4.60 10.62
N VAL A 391 3.88 3.85 10.55
CA VAL A 391 3.83 2.39 10.42
C VAL A 391 3.11 1.76 11.60
N VAL A 392 3.43 2.18 12.83
CA VAL A 392 2.77 1.69 14.05
C VAL A 392 1.27 1.97 14.01
N GLU A 393 0.85 3.16 13.60
CA GLU A 393 -0.57 3.50 13.52
C GLU A 393 -1.30 2.64 12.47
N ALA A 394 -0.74 2.53 11.26
CA ALA A 394 -1.34 1.73 10.19
C ALA A 394 -1.46 0.26 10.57
N VAL A 395 -0.38 -0.33 11.10
CA VAL A 395 -0.35 -1.72 11.58
C VAL A 395 -1.36 -1.92 12.72
N MET A 396 -1.43 -1.00 13.68
CA MET A 396 -2.37 -1.06 14.80
C MET A 396 -3.82 -1.09 14.31
N GLN A 397 -4.21 -0.19 13.39
CA GLN A 397 -5.59 -0.14 12.88
C GLN A 397 -6.00 -1.43 12.15
N VAL A 398 -5.07 -2.06 11.42
CA VAL A 398 -5.31 -3.35 10.77
C VAL A 398 -5.46 -4.47 11.81
N LEU A 399 -4.55 -4.56 12.79
CA LEU A 399 -4.57 -5.60 13.83
C LEU A 399 -5.81 -5.54 14.75
N LEU A 400 -6.42 -4.36 14.87
CA LEU A 400 -7.67 -4.15 15.60
C LEU A 400 -8.90 -4.71 14.86
N LEU A 401 -8.78 -5.07 13.58
CA LEU A 401 -9.91 -5.63 12.83
C LEU A 401 -10.36 -6.99 13.41
N PRO A 402 -11.65 -7.17 13.68
CA PRO A 402 -12.18 -8.41 14.26
C PRO A 402 -12.07 -9.56 13.25
N GLY A 403 -11.62 -10.73 13.71
CA GLY A 403 -11.46 -11.88 12.80
C GLY A 403 -10.43 -11.71 11.67
N LEU A 404 -9.53 -10.71 11.76
CA LEU A 404 -8.49 -10.49 10.74
C LEU A 404 -7.77 -11.80 10.37
N SER A 405 -7.77 -12.10 9.07
CA SER A 405 -7.08 -13.25 8.47
C SER A 405 -6.65 -12.95 7.04
N ARG A 406 -5.81 -13.81 6.48
CA ARG A 406 -5.47 -13.79 5.04
C ARG A 406 -6.64 -14.36 4.24
N VAL A 407 -6.91 -13.80 3.06
CA VAL A 407 -7.85 -14.40 2.11
C VAL A 407 -7.32 -15.77 1.67
N ILE A 408 -8.22 -16.74 1.47
CA ILE A 408 -7.87 -18.06 0.95
C ILE A 408 -7.96 -18.03 -0.56
N ALA A 409 -6.89 -18.39 -1.26
CA ALA A 409 -6.88 -18.48 -2.71
C ALA A 409 -7.82 -19.61 -3.17
N PRO A 410 -8.79 -19.34 -4.06
CA PRO A 410 -9.82 -20.31 -4.42
C PRO A 410 -9.29 -21.52 -5.20
N ASP A 411 -8.17 -21.35 -5.90
CA ASP A 411 -7.54 -22.37 -6.74
C ASP A 411 -6.64 -23.33 -5.94
N THR A 412 -5.93 -22.83 -4.94
CA THR A 412 -4.98 -23.62 -4.13
C THR A 412 -5.52 -24.01 -2.76
N GLY A 413 -6.54 -23.31 -2.26
CA GLY A 413 -7.04 -23.47 -0.88
C GLY A 413 -6.05 -22.96 0.18
N LEU A 414 -4.99 -22.25 -0.22
CA LEU A 414 -3.95 -21.75 0.68
C LEU A 414 -4.16 -20.26 1.00
N PRO A 415 -3.74 -19.79 2.19
CA PRO A 415 -3.73 -18.37 2.51
C PRO A 415 -2.84 -17.57 1.53
N MET A 416 -3.41 -16.51 0.96
CA MET A 416 -2.69 -15.58 0.09
C MET A 416 -1.65 -14.81 0.90
N ARG A 417 -0.38 -14.87 0.49
CA ARG A 417 0.73 -14.14 1.10
C ARG A 417 0.92 -12.77 0.43
N LEU A 418 1.72 -11.90 1.05
CA LEU A 418 2.21 -10.69 0.41
C LEU A 418 2.91 -11.04 -0.91
N ARG A 419 2.43 -10.47 -2.01
CA ARG A 419 3.08 -10.57 -3.33
C ARG A 419 4.02 -9.39 -3.52
N THR A 420 5.25 -9.69 -3.93
CA THR A 420 6.25 -8.67 -4.24
C THR A 420 6.76 -8.78 -5.67
N ARG A 421 7.11 -7.64 -6.26
CA ARG A 421 7.83 -7.55 -7.54
C ARG A 421 9.30 -7.28 -7.25
N TRP A 422 10.16 -8.10 -7.86
CA TRP A 422 11.61 -8.06 -7.69
C TRP A 422 12.08 -8.13 -6.23
N GLY A 423 11.24 -8.66 -5.33
CA GLY A 423 11.54 -8.78 -3.91
C GLY A 423 11.51 -7.48 -3.12
N ALA A 424 11.02 -6.37 -3.70
CA ALA A 424 11.03 -5.07 -3.06
C ALA A 424 9.71 -4.30 -3.18
N ILE A 425 9.08 -4.25 -4.36
CA ILE A 425 7.78 -3.58 -4.50
C ILE A 425 6.69 -4.51 -3.97
N CYS A 426 5.98 -4.11 -2.92
CA CYS A 426 4.76 -4.79 -2.50
C CYS A 426 3.65 -4.49 -3.52
N GLU A 427 3.01 -5.53 -4.06
CA GLU A 427 1.97 -5.36 -5.10
C GLU A 427 0.57 -5.61 -4.57
N SER A 428 0.40 -6.64 -3.75
CA SER A 428 -0.90 -7.04 -3.24
C SER A 428 -0.73 -7.89 -1.99
N PHE A 429 -1.63 -7.71 -1.04
CA PHE A 429 -1.79 -8.58 0.11
C PHE A 429 -3.26 -8.62 0.55
N PRO A 430 -4.05 -9.54 -0.01
CA PRO A 430 -5.47 -9.64 0.28
C PRO A 430 -5.72 -10.14 1.70
N LEU A 431 -6.43 -9.34 2.48
CA LEU A 431 -6.85 -9.64 3.84
C LEU A 431 -8.37 -9.59 3.95
N GLN A 432 -8.89 -10.30 4.95
CA GLN A 432 -10.31 -10.31 5.28
C GLN A 432 -10.55 -10.16 6.77
N PHE A 433 -11.72 -9.66 7.14
CA PHE A 433 -12.12 -9.52 8.53
C PHE A 433 -13.65 -9.62 8.68
N GLN A 434 -14.12 -9.78 9.92
CA GLN A 434 -15.54 -9.85 10.25
C GLN A 434 -16.18 -8.45 10.21
N ARG A 435 -16.53 -7.99 9.00
CA ARG A 435 -17.12 -6.65 8.76
C ARG A 435 -18.29 -6.35 9.68
N THR A 436 -19.21 -7.30 9.86
CA THR A 436 -20.43 -7.14 10.66
C THR A 436 -20.16 -6.77 12.13
N LEU A 437 -18.99 -7.12 12.68
CA LEU A 437 -18.57 -6.70 14.03
C LEU A 437 -18.03 -5.26 14.10
N ARG A 438 -17.90 -4.57 12.97
CA ARG A 438 -17.47 -3.16 12.87
C ARG A 438 -18.54 -2.28 12.23
N LEU A 439 -19.26 -2.84 11.26
CA LEU A 439 -20.32 -2.22 10.50
C LEU A 439 -21.35 -3.30 10.22
N ASN A 440 -22.37 -3.38 11.09
CA ASN A 440 -23.46 -4.34 10.96
C ASN A 440 -24.45 -3.91 9.87
N GLN A 441 -24.59 -2.60 9.67
CA GLN A 441 -25.51 -2.05 8.70
C GLN A 441 -25.00 -2.22 7.26
N GLN A 442 -25.91 -2.53 6.36
CA GLN A 442 -25.67 -2.71 4.92
C GLN A 442 -26.67 -1.87 4.10
N PRO A 443 -26.21 -1.23 3.02
CA PRO A 443 -27.11 -0.66 2.04
C PRO A 443 -27.62 -1.75 1.10
N LEU A 444 -28.89 -1.66 0.72
CA LEU A 444 -29.43 -2.29 -0.47
C LEU A 444 -29.93 -1.17 -1.38
N HIS A 445 -29.51 -1.17 -2.64
CA HIS A 445 -30.04 -0.30 -3.67
C HIS A 445 -30.21 -1.12 -4.94
N VAL A 446 -31.44 -1.46 -5.30
CA VAL A 446 -31.77 -2.35 -6.41
C VAL A 446 -32.43 -1.52 -7.48
N VAL A 447 -31.94 -1.62 -8.72
CA VAL A 447 -32.46 -0.87 -9.87
C VAL A 447 -32.97 -1.86 -10.90
N LEU A 448 -34.28 -2.03 -10.95
CA LEU A 448 -34.97 -3.04 -11.76
C LEU A 448 -35.55 -2.40 -13.03
N PRO A 449 -35.24 -2.91 -14.24
CA PRO A 449 -35.80 -2.39 -15.47
C PRO A 449 -37.30 -2.65 -15.55
N ILE A 450 -38.05 -1.72 -16.13
CA ILE A 450 -39.51 -1.82 -16.31
C ILE A 450 -39.81 -2.41 -17.70
N LYS A 451 -40.76 -3.35 -17.77
CA LYS A 451 -41.20 -3.98 -19.03
C LYS A 451 -41.90 -3.00 -19.95
N GLU A 452 -41.70 -3.20 -21.26
CA GLU A 452 -42.52 -2.53 -22.26
C GLU A 452 -43.99 -2.99 -22.21
N PRO A 453 -44.97 -2.08 -22.43
CA PRO A 453 -44.82 -0.63 -22.65
C PRO A 453 -44.47 0.14 -21.36
N VAL A 454 -43.30 0.79 -21.32
CA VAL A 454 -42.69 1.31 -20.06
C VAL A 454 -43.63 2.20 -19.26
N LEU A 455 -44.27 3.21 -19.89
CA LEU A 455 -45.16 4.14 -19.18
C LEU A 455 -46.38 3.44 -18.54
N GLN A 456 -46.91 2.43 -19.23
CA GLN A 456 -48.07 1.68 -18.75
C GLN A 456 -47.66 0.77 -17.59
N SER A 457 -46.54 0.07 -17.72
CA SER A 457 -45.97 -0.77 -16.68
C SER A 457 -45.58 0.04 -15.43
N ALA A 458 -44.95 1.21 -15.60
CA ALA A 458 -44.62 2.12 -14.51
C ALA A 458 -45.88 2.60 -13.77
N TYR A 459 -46.93 2.99 -14.50
CA TYR A 459 -48.21 3.34 -13.89
C TYR A 459 -48.83 2.17 -13.11
N LYS A 460 -48.77 0.95 -13.65
CA LYS A 460 -49.26 -0.24 -12.95
C LYS A 460 -48.46 -0.55 -11.69
N LEU A 461 -47.13 -0.44 -11.74
CA LEU A 461 -46.25 -0.57 -10.58
C LEU A 461 -46.59 0.44 -9.49
N GLU A 462 -46.81 1.71 -9.85
CA GLU A 462 -47.22 2.75 -8.91
C GLU A 462 -48.53 2.40 -8.20
N GLN A 463 -49.54 1.93 -8.94
CA GLN A 463 -50.81 1.50 -8.37
C GLN A 463 -50.65 0.30 -7.44
N ILE A 464 -49.83 -0.69 -7.82
CA ILE A 464 -49.55 -1.89 -7.02
C ILE A 464 -48.85 -1.51 -5.71
N ILE A 465 -47.81 -0.67 -5.77
CA ILE A 465 -47.08 -0.21 -4.58
C ILE A 465 -48.01 0.59 -3.66
N ARG A 466 -48.82 1.51 -4.22
CA ARG A 466 -49.75 2.32 -3.43
C ARG A 466 -50.80 1.47 -2.72
N ALA A 467 -51.37 0.47 -3.40
CA ALA A 467 -52.36 -0.42 -2.81
C ALA A 467 -51.74 -1.41 -1.80
N GLY A 468 -50.55 -1.91 -2.10
CA GLY A 468 -49.83 -2.91 -1.30
C GLY A 468 -48.93 -2.36 -0.21
N ALA A 469 -48.87 -1.03 0.00
CA ALA A 469 -47.94 -0.38 0.92
C ALA A 469 -47.99 -0.98 2.34
N HIS A 470 -49.18 -1.21 2.89
CA HIS A 470 -49.36 -1.81 4.21
C HIS A 470 -48.77 -3.24 4.33
N ILE A 471 -48.86 -4.05 3.27
CA ILE A 471 -48.26 -5.41 3.26
C ILE A 471 -46.74 -5.33 3.35
N VAL A 472 -46.16 -4.37 2.63
CA VAL A 472 -44.71 -4.15 2.67
C VAL A 472 -44.31 -3.59 4.03
N GLU A 473 -45.07 -2.64 4.59
CA GLU A 473 -44.82 -2.07 5.91
C GLU A 473 -44.87 -3.12 7.03
N ASP A 474 -45.87 -4.00 7.01
CA ASP A 474 -45.99 -5.12 7.95
C ASP A 474 -44.78 -6.07 7.85
N ALA A 475 -44.35 -6.40 6.62
CA ALA A 475 -43.19 -7.25 6.39
C ALA A 475 -41.88 -6.59 6.88
N LEU A 476 -41.71 -5.29 6.60
CA LEU A 476 -40.55 -4.52 7.06
C LEU A 476 -40.51 -4.46 8.60
N ALA A 477 -41.64 -4.20 9.25
CA ALA A 477 -41.75 -4.18 10.72
C ALA A 477 -41.47 -5.57 11.32
N MET A 478 -41.96 -6.64 10.69
CA MET A 478 -41.76 -8.00 11.16
C MET A 478 -40.29 -8.47 11.01
N SER A 479 -39.55 -7.93 10.04
CA SER A 479 -38.14 -8.27 9.84
C SER A 479 -37.25 -7.91 11.02
N LYS A 480 -37.57 -6.83 11.77
CA LYS A 480 -36.75 -6.27 12.86
C LYS A 480 -35.28 -6.01 12.49
N HIS A 481 -34.99 -5.87 11.20
CA HIS A 481 -33.63 -5.64 10.68
C HIS A 481 -33.54 -4.42 9.76
N VAL A 482 -34.66 -3.80 9.39
CA VAL A 482 -34.67 -2.63 8.50
C VAL A 482 -34.65 -1.33 9.29
N HIS A 483 -33.66 -0.47 9.02
CA HIS A 483 -33.59 0.89 9.55
C HIS A 483 -34.52 1.84 8.78
N PHE A 484 -34.52 1.72 7.45
CA PHE A 484 -35.40 2.48 6.56
C PHE A 484 -35.48 1.80 5.18
N ALA A 485 -36.60 1.99 4.49
CA ALA A 485 -36.85 1.46 3.15
C ALA A 485 -37.75 2.40 2.35
N TRP A 486 -37.49 2.52 1.04
CA TRP A 486 -38.39 3.25 0.14
C TRP A 486 -38.31 2.73 -1.31
N PHE A 487 -39.35 3.06 -2.07
CA PHE A 487 -39.44 2.82 -3.50
C PHE A 487 -39.46 4.17 -4.23
N ASN A 488 -38.79 4.24 -5.37
CA ASN A 488 -38.91 5.37 -6.28
C ASN A 488 -38.73 4.90 -7.72
N PHE A 489 -39.18 5.70 -8.68
CA PHE A 489 -38.72 5.56 -10.06
C PHE A 489 -37.43 6.36 -10.24
N ASP A 490 -36.63 5.98 -11.23
CA ASP A 490 -35.59 6.86 -11.76
C ASP A 490 -36.22 8.08 -12.48
N GLU A 491 -35.39 9.05 -12.88
CA GLU A 491 -35.86 10.29 -13.52
C GLU A 491 -36.66 10.03 -14.81
N THR A 492 -36.29 8.97 -15.56
CA THR A 492 -36.94 8.64 -16.83
C THR A 492 -38.14 7.70 -16.68
N ARG A 493 -38.41 7.19 -15.46
CA ARG A 493 -39.40 6.15 -15.16
C ARG A 493 -39.23 4.88 -15.99
N THR A 494 -37.99 4.55 -16.35
CA THR A 494 -37.63 3.30 -17.04
C THR A 494 -37.21 2.22 -16.05
N HIS A 495 -36.91 2.60 -14.80
CA HIS A 495 -36.49 1.68 -13.76
C HIS A 495 -37.25 1.93 -12.46
N LEU A 496 -37.57 0.84 -11.76
CA LEU A 496 -38.02 0.87 -10.37
C LEU A 496 -36.80 0.69 -9.47
N CYS A 497 -36.62 1.64 -8.56
CA CYS A 497 -35.57 1.63 -7.56
C CYS A 497 -36.15 1.22 -6.20
N MET A 498 -35.49 0.27 -5.54
CA MET A 498 -35.77 -0.15 -4.17
C MET A 498 -34.53 0.13 -3.33
N SER A 499 -34.66 0.90 -2.27
CA SER A 499 -33.52 1.26 -1.42
C SER A 499 -33.82 1.00 0.03
N THR A 500 -32.89 0.36 0.74
CA THR A 500 -33.03 0.04 2.16
C THR A 500 -31.69 0.13 2.87
N ALA A 501 -31.68 0.44 4.16
CA ALA A 501 -30.57 0.12 5.05
C ALA A 501 -31.02 -0.91 6.07
N TYR A 502 -30.24 -1.98 6.24
CA TYR A 502 -30.62 -3.11 7.07
C TYR A 502 -29.44 -3.68 7.85
N ASP A 503 -29.73 -4.46 8.88
CA ASP A 503 -28.78 -5.19 9.71
C ASP A 503 -28.50 -6.59 9.16
N GLY A 504 -27.25 -7.05 9.27
CA GLY A 504 -26.89 -8.45 9.05
C GLY A 504 -26.47 -8.76 7.61
N GLU A 505 -26.67 -10.01 7.18
CA GLU A 505 -26.19 -10.53 5.90
C GLU A 505 -27.22 -10.39 4.77
N PHE A 506 -26.75 -10.11 3.55
CA PHE A 506 -27.58 -9.86 2.37
C PHE A 506 -28.55 -11.01 2.06
N ASP A 507 -28.06 -12.26 2.03
CA ASP A 507 -28.85 -13.41 1.57
C ASP A 507 -30.04 -13.66 2.50
N ALA A 508 -29.78 -13.69 3.82
CA ALA A 508 -30.81 -13.86 4.83
C ALA A 508 -31.84 -12.71 4.80
N TYR A 509 -31.37 -11.49 4.58
CA TYR A 509 -32.23 -10.32 4.46
C TYR A 509 -33.18 -10.44 3.26
N VAL A 510 -32.65 -10.72 2.06
CA VAL A 510 -33.45 -10.77 0.83
C VAL A 510 -34.39 -11.98 0.81
N GLU A 511 -33.93 -13.14 1.28
CA GLU A 511 -34.73 -14.36 1.37
C GLU A 511 -35.96 -14.17 2.28
N PHE A 512 -35.82 -13.44 3.40
CA PHE A 512 -36.94 -13.12 4.28
C PHE A 512 -38.10 -12.46 3.53
N PHE A 513 -37.83 -11.46 2.68
CA PHE A 513 -38.88 -10.78 1.92
C PHE A 513 -39.41 -11.63 0.76
N ALA A 514 -38.59 -12.49 0.17
CA ALA A 514 -39.03 -13.44 -0.86
C ALA A 514 -40.17 -14.35 -0.33
N LEU A 515 -40.06 -14.77 0.93
CA LEU A 515 -41.02 -15.67 1.56
C LEU A 515 -42.30 -14.97 2.04
N LEU A 516 -42.20 -13.69 2.40
CA LEU A 516 -43.28 -12.98 3.12
C LEU A 516 -44.05 -11.96 2.31
N VAL A 517 -43.49 -11.45 1.21
CA VAL A 517 -44.11 -10.36 0.44
C VAL A 517 -44.71 -10.91 -0.86
N PRO A 518 -45.98 -11.37 -0.86
CA PRO A 518 -46.65 -11.86 -2.07
C PRO A 518 -46.81 -10.77 -3.13
N LEU A 519 -46.70 -9.49 -2.75
CA LEU A 519 -46.76 -8.35 -3.67
C LEU A 519 -45.68 -8.42 -4.75
N PHE A 520 -44.53 -9.04 -4.46
CA PHE A 520 -43.46 -9.18 -5.45
C PHE A 520 -43.90 -10.00 -6.67
N ASP A 521 -44.79 -10.98 -6.52
CA ASP A 521 -45.33 -11.74 -7.66
C ASP A 521 -46.06 -10.84 -8.66
N LEU A 522 -46.80 -9.85 -8.16
CA LEU A 522 -47.48 -8.87 -9.00
C LEU A 522 -46.51 -7.84 -9.58
N GLN A 523 -45.57 -7.34 -8.78
CA GLN A 523 -44.63 -6.31 -9.22
C GLN A 523 -43.78 -6.79 -10.41
N PHE A 524 -43.16 -7.97 -10.35
CA PHE A 524 -42.30 -8.40 -11.47
C PHE A 524 -43.06 -8.88 -12.71
N ASN A 525 -44.40 -8.88 -12.71
CA ASN A 525 -45.14 -8.96 -13.98
C ASN A 525 -44.85 -7.75 -14.88
N TYR A 526 -44.50 -6.61 -14.27
CA TYR A 526 -44.23 -5.34 -14.93
C TYR A 526 -42.74 -4.95 -14.92
N LEU A 527 -41.86 -5.81 -14.37
CA LEU A 527 -40.41 -5.62 -14.38
C LEU A 527 -39.77 -6.59 -15.38
N ASP A 528 -38.76 -6.12 -16.09
CA ASP A 528 -38.02 -6.90 -17.09
C ASP A 528 -36.93 -7.74 -16.43
N VAL A 529 -37.39 -8.62 -15.53
CA VAL A 529 -36.57 -9.55 -14.78
C VAL A 529 -37.23 -10.91 -14.88
N ASN A 530 -36.51 -11.88 -15.44
CA ASN A 530 -37.01 -13.23 -15.57
C ASN A 530 -36.83 -13.97 -14.25
N LEU A 531 -37.93 -14.21 -13.55
CA LEU A 531 -37.95 -14.92 -12.28
C LEU A 531 -39.09 -15.95 -12.27
N PRO A 532 -38.83 -17.18 -11.81
CA PRO A 532 -39.88 -18.17 -11.61
C PRO A 532 -40.88 -17.68 -10.55
N ARG A 533 -42.14 -18.10 -10.71
CA ARG A 533 -43.27 -17.69 -9.89
C ARG A 533 -44.00 -18.91 -9.32
N PRO A 534 -44.58 -18.81 -8.11
CA PRO A 534 -44.51 -17.66 -7.19
C PRO A 534 -43.14 -17.54 -6.51
N ILE A 535 -42.66 -16.32 -6.23
CA ILE A 535 -41.30 -16.07 -5.69
C ILE A 535 -41.02 -16.90 -4.44
N ARG A 536 -42.00 -17.04 -3.55
CA ARG A 536 -41.85 -17.78 -2.28
C ARG A 536 -41.43 -19.24 -2.47
N GLU A 537 -41.67 -19.83 -3.65
CA GLU A 537 -41.27 -21.20 -4.00
C GLU A 537 -39.85 -21.26 -4.59
N TYR A 538 -39.29 -20.10 -4.96
CA TYR A 538 -37.98 -19.92 -5.60
C TYR A 538 -37.17 -18.78 -4.94
N PRO A 539 -36.96 -18.81 -3.60
CA PRO A 539 -36.31 -17.70 -2.90
C PRO A 539 -34.86 -17.47 -3.34
N ASN A 540 -34.13 -18.54 -3.68
CA ASN A 540 -32.73 -18.43 -4.12
C ASN A 540 -32.60 -17.73 -5.47
N GLU A 541 -33.49 -18.02 -6.41
CA GLU A 541 -33.57 -17.35 -7.70
C GLU A 541 -33.88 -15.87 -7.51
N PHE A 542 -34.78 -15.53 -6.59
CA PHE A 542 -35.06 -14.15 -6.21
C PHE A 542 -33.84 -13.44 -5.60
N VAL A 543 -33.15 -14.06 -4.63
CA VAL A 543 -31.91 -13.52 -4.04
C VAL A 543 -30.86 -13.24 -5.12
N ASN A 544 -30.65 -14.19 -6.03
CA ASN A 544 -29.71 -14.04 -7.14
C ASN A 544 -30.10 -12.91 -8.10
N ALA A 545 -31.38 -12.77 -8.43
CA ALA A 545 -31.86 -11.66 -9.24
C ALA A 545 -31.64 -10.32 -8.52
N ILE A 546 -32.03 -10.20 -7.25
CA ILE A 546 -31.81 -8.98 -6.47
C ILE A 546 -30.32 -8.62 -6.40
N ARG A 547 -29.42 -9.60 -6.22
CA ARG A 547 -27.97 -9.39 -6.24
C ARG A 547 -27.49 -8.87 -7.60
N GLN A 548 -28.02 -9.40 -8.70
CA GLN A 548 -27.67 -8.96 -10.06
C GLN A 548 -28.06 -7.50 -10.32
N TYR A 549 -29.19 -7.04 -9.77
CA TYR A 549 -29.69 -5.67 -9.93
C TYR A 549 -29.29 -4.74 -8.77
N HIS A 550 -28.58 -5.24 -7.76
CA HIS A 550 -28.03 -4.43 -6.71
C HIS A 550 -26.89 -3.55 -7.25
N ARG A 551 -26.92 -2.27 -6.87
CA ARG A 551 -25.90 -1.28 -7.15
C ARG A 551 -25.16 -0.96 -5.86
N GLU A 552 -23.90 -1.37 -5.82
CA GLU A 552 -23.00 -1.01 -4.73
C GLU A 552 -22.82 0.51 -4.64
N PRO A 553 -22.69 1.07 -3.43
CA PRO A 553 -22.27 2.46 -3.27
C PRO A 553 -20.99 2.74 -4.03
N ILE A 554 -20.86 3.95 -4.58
CA ILE A 554 -19.66 4.36 -5.32
C ILE A 554 -18.44 4.13 -4.44
N ALA A 555 -17.49 3.36 -4.97
CA ALA A 555 -16.24 3.06 -4.28
C ALA A 555 -16.41 2.34 -2.92
N GLY A 556 -17.57 1.68 -2.70
CA GLY A 556 -17.96 0.99 -1.47
C GLY A 556 -18.31 1.95 -0.31
N TYR A 557 -18.49 3.24 -0.58
CA TYR A 557 -18.66 4.24 0.46
C TYR A 557 -20.10 4.29 1.00
N PHE A 558 -20.32 3.60 2.12
CA PHE A 558 -21.54 3.69 2.93
C PHE A 558 -21.24 4.31 4.30
N PHE A 559 -21.87 5.44 4.59
CA PHE A 559 -21.78 6.11 5.88
C PHE A 559 -22.97 5.72 6.76
N SER A 560 -22.66 5.30 7.99
CA SER A 560 -23.63 5.17 9.07
C SER A 560 -23.05 5.86 10.29
N ALA A 561 -23.85 6.74 10.91
CA ALA A 561 -23.47 7.41 12.14
C ALA A 561 -23.41 6.44 13.34
N TYR A 562 -24.19 5.36 13.27
CA TYR A 562 -24.31 4.35 14.31
C TYR A 562 -24.10 2.95 13.72
N PRO A 563 -22.91 2.65 13.19
CA PRO A 563 -22.68 1.49 12.33
C PRO A 563 -22.89 0.13 13.02
N LEU A 564 -22.93 0.11 14.35
CA LEU A 564 -23.15 -1.08 15.18
C LEU A 564 -24.52 -1.10 15.88
N THR A 565 -25.28 0.00 15.83
CA THR A 565 -26.60 0.04 16.45
C THR A 565 -27.58 -0.67 15.54
N THR A 566 -28.16 -1.75 16.05
CA THR A 566 -29.17 -2.55 15.36
C THR A 566 -30.56 -1.96 15.55
N VAL A 567 -31.51 -2.36 14.72
CA VAL A 567 -32.94 -2.03 14.89
C VAL A 567 -33.46 -2.57 16.23
N ALA A 568 -32.97 -3.73 16.68
CA ALA A 568 -33.30 -4.27 17.99
C ALA A 568 -32.84 -3.35 19.14
N ASP A 569 -31.64 -2.76 19.02
CA ASP A 569 -31.13 -1.79 20.01
C ASP A 569 -32.01 -0.54 20.06
N ILE A 570 -32.43 -0.03 18.90
CA ILE A 570 -33.33 1.14 18.80
C ILE A 570 -34.67 0.84 19.46
N ALA A 571 -35.29 -0.31 19.14
CA ALA A 571 -36.57 -0.71 19.73
C ALA A 571 -36.48 -0.89 21.25
N ASN A 572 -35.36 -1.45 21.75
CA ASN A 572 -35.13 -1.63 23.19
C ASN A 572 -34.86 -0.31 23.92
N ALA A 573 -34.36 0.72 23.23
CA ALA A 573 -34.16 2.05 23.81
C ALA A 573 -35.47 2.80 24.06
N GLY A 574 -36.61 2.29 23.56
CA GLY A 574 -37.94 2.87 23.80
C GLY A 574 -38.21 4.16 23.03
N VAL A 575 -37.63 4.29 21.83
CA VAL A 575 -37.92 5.39 20.89
C VAL A 575 -39.29 5.22 20.26
#